data_AF-M8CRL1-F1
#
_entry.id   AF-M8CRL1-F1
#
_cell.length_a   1.000
_cell.length_b   1.000
_cell.length_c   1.000
_cell.angle_alpha   90.00
_cell.angle_beta   90.00
_cell.angle_gamma   90.00
#
_symmetry.space_group_name_H-M   'P 1'
#
loop_
_entity.id
_entity.type
_entity.pdbx_description
1 polymer ?
#
loop_
_entity_poly.entity_id
_entity_poly.type
_entity_poly.pdbx_seq_one_letter_code
_entity_poly.pdbx_strand_id
1 'polypeptide(L)'
;MEEGSQQLHHQDAVDEAEEELGAMKEMMYRIAAMQPVDIDPATIKKPRRRNVRISEDPQSVAARHRRERISERIRILQRLVPGGTKMDTASMLDEAIRYIKFLKRQYIALCDSVIFGILADDSIKH
;
A
#
# COMPACT_ATOMS: atom_id res chain seq x y z
N MET A 1 30.63 13.93 -42.26
CA MET A 1 30.89 12.82 -41.33
C MET A 1 29.71 12.80 -40.39
N GLU A 2 28.82 11.87 -40.70
CA GLU A 2 27.64 11.46 -39.94
C GLU A 2 27.99 10.97 -38.53
N GLU A 3 27.00 11.14 -37.65
CA GLU A 3 26.65 10.28 -36.50
C GLU A 3 27.70 10.15 -35.37
N GLY A 4 27.36 10.15 -34.10
CA GLY A 4 26.11 9.94 -33.41
C GLY A 4 26.50 9.51 -32.00
N SER A 5 25.94 10.13 -30.97
CA SER A 5 26.00 9.66 -29.57
C SER A 5 24.98 10.44 -28.75
N GLN A 6 23.70 10.20 -29.04
CA GLN A 6 22.65 10.38 -28.04
C GLN A 6 22.56 9.07 -27.24
N GLN A 7 23.05 9.05 -26.00
CA GLN A 7 22.64 8.08 -24.98
C GLN A 7 23.07 8.72 -23.65
N LEU A 8 22.16 9.11 -22.76
CA LEU A 8 21.54 8.22 -21.80
C LEU A 8 20.08 8.65 -21.57
N HIS A 9 19.15 8.03 -22.31
CA HIS A 9 17.81 7.81 -21.79
C HIS A 9 17.97 6.78 -20.66
N HIS A 10 18.08 7.24 -19.42
CA HIS A 10 17.80 6.41 -18.26
C HIS A 10 16.28 6.26 -18.21
N GLN A 11 15.75 5.42 -19.10
CA GLN A 11 14.37 4.97 -19.02
C GLN A 11 14.28 4.12 -17.76
N ASP A 12 13.38 4.52 -16.88
CA ASP A 12 12.90 3.80 -15.71
C ASP A 12 12.27 2.45 -16.10
N ALA A 13 13.09 1.55 -16.66
CA ALA A 13 12.76 0.15 -16.84
C ALA A 13 12.95 -0.54 -15.49
N VAL A 14 12.09 -0.19 -14.53
CA VAL A 14 11.77 -1.09 -13.43
C VAL A 14 10.79 -2.13 -13.99
N ASP A 15 11.30 -2.97 -14.89
CA ASP A 15 10.74 -4.29 -15.13
C ASP A 15 11.02 -5.11 -13.86
N GLU A 16 10.32 -4.75 -12.77
CA GLU A 16 10.08 -5.70 -11.69
C GLU A 16 9.28 -6.82 -12.33
N ALA A 17 9.95 -7.93 -12.62
CA ALA A 17 9.29 -9.21 -12.83
C ALA A 17 8.25 -9.33 -11.71
N GLU A 18 6.97 -9.15 -12.05
CA GLU A 18 5.88 -9.31 -11.10
C GLU A 18 5.91 -10.78 -10.71
N GLU A 19 6.58 -11.09 -9.60
CA GLU A 19 6.60 -12.43 -9.04
C GLU A 19 5.13 -12.83 -8.87
N GLU A 20 4.72 -13.81 -9.68
CA GLU A 20 3.32 -14.21 -9.78
C GLU A 20 2.84 -14.59 -8.39
N LEU A 21 1.77 -13.91 -7.93
CA LEU A 21 1.31 -14.07 -6.56
C LEU A 21 0.88 -15.53 -6.37
N GLY A 22 1.60 -16.29 -5.54
CA GLY A 22 1.21 -17.67 -5.25
C GLY A 22 -0.22 -17.76 -4.71
N ALA A 23 -0.93 -18.85 -5.00
CA ALA A 23 -2.37 -19.01 -4.72
C ALA A 23 -2.77 -18.68 -3.28
N MET A 24 -1.94 -19.04 -2.30
CA MET A 24 -2.18 -18.72 -0.88
C MET A 24 -2.10 -17.22 -0.61
N LYS A 25 -1.14 -16.53 -1.22
CA LYS A 25 -0.96 -15.09 -1.06
C LYS A 25 -2.11 -14.33 -1.72
N GLU A 26 -2.53 -14.80 -2.89
CA GLU A 26 -3.70 -14.26 -3.57
C GLU A 26 -4.98 -14.44 -2.73
N MET A 27 -5.21 -15.63 -2.17
CA MET A 27 -6.34 -15.88 -1.28
C MET A 27 -6.30 -14.95 -0.05
N MET A 28 -5.13 -14.77 0.57
CA MET A 28 -4.97 -13.88 1.71
C MET A 28 -5.31 -12.43 1.35
N TYR A 29 -4.86 -11.95 0.18
CA TYR A 29 -5.17 -10.61 -0.29
C TYR A 29 -6.67 -10.43 -0.58
N ARG A 30 -7.32 -11.42 -1.21
CA ARG A 30 -8.77 -11.40 -1.44
C ARG A 30 -9.55 -11.35 -0.12
N ILE A 31 -9.17 -12.15 0.86
CA ILE A 31 -9.79 -12.14 2.19
C ILE A 31 -9.64 -10.74 2.82
N ALA A 32 -8.43 -10.19 2.82
CA ALA A 32 -8.15 -8.88 3.39
C ALA A 32 -8.95 -7.75 2.71
N ALA A 33 -9.15 -7.82 1.38
CA ALA A 33 -9.90 -6.83 0.63
C ALA A 33 -11.40 -6.81 0.97
N MET A 34 -11.94 -7.92 1.47
CA MET A 34 -13.35 -8.03 1.88
C MET A 34 -13.58 -7.77 3.37
N GLN A 35 -12.52 -7.61 4.18
CA GLN A 35 -12.68 -7.25 5.59
C GLN A 35 -13.02 -5.76 5.74
N PRO A 36 -13.89 -5.39 6.68
CA PRO A 36 -14.16 -3.98 6.96
C PRO A 36 -12.89 -3.30 7.46
N VAL A 37 -12.55 -2.18 6.83
CA VAL A 37 -11.33 -1.42 7.14
C VAL A 37 -11.71 -0.20 7.98
N ASP A 38 -11.24 -0.16 9.22
CA ASP A 38 -11.29 1.05 10.05
C ASP A 38 -9.97 1.82 9.91
N ILE A 39 -10.05 2.98 9.25
CA ILE A 39 -8.90 3.86 8.96
C ILE A 39 -8.83 5.01 9.97
N ASP A 40 -9.80 5.15 10.88
CA ASP A 40 -9.82 6.31 11.78
C ASP A 40 -8.58 6.30 12.69
N PRO A 41 -7.66 7.28 12.56
CA PRO A 41 -6.47 7.36 13.40
C PRO A 41 -6.82 7.44 14.89
N ALA A 42 -8.01 7.92 15.25
CA ALA A 42 -8.47 7.99 16.63
C ALA A 42 -8.73 6.61 17.26
N THR A 43 -9.00 5.57 16.48
CA THR A 43 -9.26 4.20 16.99
C THR A 43 -7.98 3.41 17.24
N ILE A 44 -6.81 3.99 16.93
CA ILE A 44 -5.51 3.36 17.11
C ILE A 44 -4.97 3.68 18.50
N LYS A 45 -5.03 2.67 19.39
CA LYS A 45 -4.49 2.78 20.76
C LYS A 45 -3.00 3.11 20.73
N LYS A 46 -2.65 4.27 21.31
CA LYS A 46 -1.25 4.68 21.51
C LYS A 46 -0.64 3.84 22.65
N PRO A 47 0.57 3.28 22.48
CA PRO A 47 1.28 2.61 23.56
C PRO A 47 1.47 3.55 24.75
N ARG A 48 1.19 3.05 25.96
CA ARG A 48 1.45 3.82 27.18
C ARG A 48 2.95 4.01 27.33
N ARG A 49 3.39 5.27 27.43
CA ARG A 49 4.80 5.57 27.71
C ARG A 49 5.11 5.24 29.17
N ARG A 50 6.29 4.66 29.41
CA ARG A 50 6.85 4.46 30.75
C ARG A 50 7.15 5.81 31.37
N ASN A 51 6.98 5.95 32.69
CA ASN A 51 7.30 7.18 33.43
C ASN A 51 8.83 7.43 33.39
N VAL A 52 9.28 8.15 32.37
CA VAL A 52 10.66 8.63 32.22
C VAL A 52 10.59 10.15 32.17
N ARG A 53 11.57 10.83 32.78
CA ARG A 53 11.67 12.30 32.68
C ARG A 53 11.80 12.69 31.20
N ILE A 54 10.88 13.53 30.72
CA ILE A 54 10.80 13.94 29.32
C ILE A 54 11.44 15.31 29.18
N SER A 55 12.31 15.49 28.19
CA SER A 55 12.88 16.81 27.86
C SER A 55 11.80 17.77 27.35
N GLU A 56 11.82 19.00 27.86
CA GLU A 56 10.97 20.13 27.45
C GLU A 56 11.66 21.06 26.45
N ASP A 57 12.93 20.81 26.12
CA ASP A 57 13.66 21.55 25.11
C ASP A 57 12.88 21.56 23.76
N PRO A 58 12.71 22.72 23.09
CA PRO A 58 11.91 22.83 21.87
C PRO A 58 12.30 21.84 20.76
N GLN A 59 13.59 21.58 20.58
CA GLN A 59 14.08 20.63 19.57
C GLN A 59 13.67 19.19 19.93
N SER A 60 13.79 18.84 21.21
CA SER A 60 13.37 17.54 21.74
C SER A 60 11.86 17.31 21.59
N VAL A 61 11.05 18.35 21.85
CA VAL A 61 9.59 18.31 21.66
C VAL A 61 9.24 18.13 20.18
N ALA A 62 9.84 18.92 19.29
CA ALA A 62 9.59 18.82 17.84
C ALA A 62 9.94 17.43 17.28
N ALA A 63 11.10 16.88 17.68
CA ALA A 63 11.50 15.54 17.29
C ALA A 63 10.54 14.46 17.80
N ARG A 64 10.03 14.60 19.03
CA ARG A 64 9.04 13.70 19.62
C ARG A 64 7.72 13.72 18.86
N HIS A 65 7.20 14.91 18.54
CA HIS A 65 5.98 15.05 17.72
C HIS A 65 6.15 14.42 16.34
N ARG A 66 7.32 14.60 15.69
CA ARG A 66 7.63 13.93 14.41
C ARG A 66 7.57 12.41 14.53
N ARG A 67 8.23 11.85 15.55
CA ARG A 67 8.23 10.39 15.80
C ARG A 67 6.82 9.87 16.09
N GLU A 68 6.02 10.59 16.86
CA GLU A 68 4.63 10.22 17.14
C GLU A 68 3.78 10.13 15.88
N ARG A 69 3.87 11.13 14.99
CA ARG A 69 3.15 11.13 13.69
C ARG A 69 3.59 9.98 12.81
N ILE A 70 4.89 9.65 12.78
CA ILE A 70 5.41 8.50 12.03
C ILE A 70 4.85 7.20 12.63
N SER A 71 4.96 7.00 13.95
CA SER A 71 4.45 5.79 14.60
C SER A 71 2.94 5.60 14.44
N GLU A 72 2.17 6.69 14.38
CA GLU A 72 0.74 6.64 14.09
C GLU A 72 0.46 6.10 12.69
N ARG A 73 1.14 6.65 11.67
CA ARG A 73 1.03 6.16 10.29
C ARG A 73 1.46 4.71 10.13
N ILE A 74 2.54 4.30 10.80
CA ILE A 74 2.99 2.90 10.82
C ILE A 74 1.91 1.97 11.41
N ARG A 75 1.25 2.37 12.51
CA ARG A 75 0.18 1.56 13.11
C ARG A 75 -1.06 1.46 12.22
N ILE A 76 -1.41 2.53 11.48
CA ILE A 76 -2.48 2.47 10.47
C ILE A 76 -2.09 1.43 9.41
N LEU A 77 -0.88 1.57 8.85
CA LEU A 77 -0.40 0.70 7.79
C LEU A 77 -0.39 -0.78 8.21
N GLN A 78 0.00 -1.09 9.45
CA GLN A 78 -0.03 -2.45 10.00
C GLN A 78 -1.42 -3.11 9.97
N ARG A 79 -2.51 -2.32 10.02
CA ARG A 79 -3.89 -2.82 9.92
C ARG A 79 -4.37 -2.95 8.47
N LEU A 80 -3.84 -2.12 7.56
CA LEU A 80 -4.21 -2.11 6.15
C LEU A 80 -3.51 -3.19 5.33
N VAL A 81 -2.27 -3.53 5.69
CA VAL A 81 -1.46 -4.50 4.96
C VAL A 81 -1.74 -5.91 5.49
N PRO A 82 -2.07 -6.89 4.61
CA PRO A 82 -2.25 -8.28 5.01
C PRO A 82 -1.00 -8.80 5.74
N GLY A 83 -1.16 -9.21 7.01
CA GLY A 83 -0.04 -9.68 7.84
C GLY A 83 0.86 -8.58 8.44
N GLY A 84 0.57 -7.28 8.21
CA GLY A 84 1.45 -6.17 8.58
C GLY A 84 1.84 -6.08 10.06
N THR A 85 0.99 -6.55 10.98
CA THR A 85 1.31 -6.58 12.43
C THR A 85 2.48 -7.50 12.80
N LYS A 86 2.84 -8.46 11.93
CA LYS A 86 3.93 -9.43 12.13
C LYS A 86 5.17 -9.11 11.29
N MET A 87 5.16 -8.00 10.55
CA MET A 87 6.22 -7.61 9.62
C MET A 87 7.05 -6.47 10.21
N ASP A 88 8.34 -6.44 9.89
CA ASP A 88 9.15 -5.24 10.07
C ASP A 88 8.73 -4.15 9.07
N THR A 89 9.20 -2.91 9.29
CA THR A 89 8.79 -1.76 8.49
C THR A 89 9.16 -1.90 7.02
N ALA A 90 10.32 -2.46 6.67
CA ALA A 90 10.75 -2.56 5.28
C ALA A 90 9.87 -3.58 4.55
N SER A 91 9.77 -4.80 5.10
CA SER A 91 8.92 -5.85 4.54
C SER A 91 7.45 -5.42 4.41
N MET A 92 6.93 -4.66 5.38
CA MET A 92 5.55 -4.15 5.34
C MET A 92 5.34 -3.13 4.21
N LEU A 93 6.34 -2.29 3.93
CA LEU A 93 6.25 -1.31 2.82
C LEU A 93 6.28 -2.03 1.47
N ASP A 94 7.14 -3.02 1.29
CA ASP A 94 7.18 -3.84 0.07
C ASP A 94 5.86 -4.60 -0.13
N GLU A 95 5.31 -5.14 0.95
CA GLU A 95 4.02 -5.83 0.94
C GLU A 95 2.86 -4.88 0.63
N ALA A 96 2.89 -3.63 1.13
CA ALA A 96 1.90 -2.62 0.80
C ALA A 96 1.90 -2.32 -0.70
N ILE A 97 3.07 -2.20 -1.32
CA ILE A 97 3.20 -1.97 -2.76
C ILE A 97 2.56 -3.13 -3.54
N ARG A 98 2.91 -4.37 -3.18
CA ARG A 98 2.35 -5.57 -3.82
C ARG A 98 0.83 -5.67 -3.65
N TYR A 99 0.31 -5.37 -2.46
CA TYR A 99 -1.12 -5.38 -2.20
C TYR A 99 -1.87 -4.30 -3.00
N ILE A 100 -1.31 -3.09 -3.12
CA ILE A 100 -1.88 -2.02 -3.95
C ILE A 100 -1.89 -2.43 -5.43
N LYS A 101 -0.80 -3.02 -5.94
CA LYS A 101 -0.74 -3.54 -7.32
C LYS A 101 -1.84 -4.59 -7.54
N PHE A 102 -1.99 -5.53 -6.61
CA PHE A 102 -3.07 -6.52 -6.65
C PHE A 102 -4.46 -5.89 -6.68
N LEU A 103 -4.77 -4.95 -5.77
CA LEU A 103 -6.07 -4.29 -5.71
C LEU A 103 -6.38 -3.53 -7.01
N LYS A 104 -5.39 -2.86 -7.61
CA LYS A 104 -5.54 -2.18 -8.90
C LYS A 104 -5.88 -3.16 -10.02
N ARG A 105 -5.20 -4.31 -10.11
CA ARG A 105 -5.52 -5.34 -11.11
C ARG A 105 -6.95 -5.87 -10.94
N GLN A 106 -7.36 -6.16 -9.71
CA GLN A 106 -8.72 -6.62 -9.41
C GLN A 106 -9.77 -5.57 -9.77
N TYR A 107 -9.51 -4.29 -9.47
CA TYR A 107 -10.41 -3.19 -9.82
C TYR A 107 -10.55 -3.02 -11.33
N ILE A 108 -9.45 -3.05 -12.08
CA ILE A 108 -9.47 -2.95 -13.55
C ILE A 108 -10.24 -4.12 -14.16
N ALA A 109 -9.93 -5.37 -13.76
CA ALA A 109 -10.64 -6.55 -14.25
C ALA A 109 -12.15 -6.49 -13.94
N LEU A 110 -12.52 -6.00 -12.76
CA LEU A 110 -13.92 -5.78 -12.39
C LEU A 110 -14.56 -4.72 -13.28
N CYS A 111 -13.93 -3.55 -13.45
CA CYS A 111 -14.43 -2.50 -14.33
C CYS A 111 -14.60 -2.99 -15.77
N ASP A 112 -13.63 -3.72 -16.31
CA ASP A 112 -13.69 -4.25 -17.67
C ASP A 112 -14.84 -5.24 -17.83
N SER A 113 -15.04 -6.15 -16.85
CA SER A 113 -16.16 -7.10 -16.87
C SER A 113 -17.52 -6.43 -16.73
N VAL A 114 -17.64 -5.40 -15.89
CA VAL A 114 -18.87 -4.63 -15.72
C VAL A 114 -19.18 -3.80 -16.98
N ILE A 115 -18.18 -3.15 -17.56
CA ILE A 115 -18.34 -2.35 -18.80
C ILE A 115 -18.70 -3.26 -19.97
N PHE A 116 -17.98 -4.36 -20.17
CA PHE A 116 -18.30 -5.33 -21.22
C PHE A 116 -19.69 -5.94 -21.02
N GLY A 117 -20.10 -6.20 -19.78
CA GLY A 117 -21.45 -6.67 -19.44
C GLY A 117 -22.54 -5.64 -19.78
N ILE A 118 -22.34 -4.36 -19.44
CA ILE A 118 -23.28 -3.27 -19.76
C ILE A 118 -23.40 -3.10 -21.29
N LEU A 119 -22.27 -3.09 -22.01
CA LEU A 119 -22.26 -2.93 -23.47
C LEU A 119 -22.85 -4.13 -24.21
N ALA A 120 -22.76 -5.34 -23.67
CA ALA A 120 -23.36 -6.53 -24.26
C ALA A 120 -24.89 -6.57 -24.09
N ASP A 121 -25.43 -6.04 -22.97
CA ASP A 121 -26.87 -5.99 -22.71
C ASP A 121 -27.58 -4.96 -23.61
N ASP A 122 -26.93 -3.83 -23.90
CA ASP A 122 -27.46 -2.80 -24.81
C ASP A 122 -27.54 -3.27 -26.29
N SER A 123 -26.73 -4.26 -26.69
CA SER A 123 -26.74 -4.82 -28.06
C SER A 123 -27.82 -5.88 -28.29
N ILE A 124 -28.52 -6.34 -27.24
CA ILE A 124 -29.59 -7.36 -27.33
C ILE A 124 -30.97 -6.71 -27.50
N LYS A 125 -31.08 -5.37 -27.48
CA LYS A 125 -32.35 -4.62 -27.59
C LYS A 125 -32.67 -4.06 -28.98
N HIS A 126 -32.03 -4.53 -30.05
CA HIS A 126 -32.41 -4.16 -31.42
C HIS A 126 -32.62 -5.36 -32.34
#